data_AF-T5AFZ2-F1
#
_entry.id   AF-T5AFZ2-F1
#
_cell.length_a   1.000
_cell.length_b   1.000
_cell.length_c   1.000
_cell.angle_alpha   90.00
_cell.angle_beta   90.00
_cell.angle_gamma   90.00
#
_symmetry.space_group_name_H-M   'P 1'
#
loop_
_entity.id
_entity.type
_entity.pdbx_description
1 polymer ?
#
loop_
_entity_poly.entity_id
_entity_poly.type
_entity_poly.pdbx_seq_one_letter_code
_entity_poly.pdbx_strand_id
1 'polypeptide(L)'
;MSAAGGAASIITQVQQGGPPINAIGDVGADEAITMDLRGTRFVLSREELLKLPEFVLLSLFPNGLFPEGHMNSFSDHDAVQVDYDPASLQYMLDFFRNVAQQSFPSEPSPATSQDGETMPVDSPGWRDDSSKRAGIIVLREDLDFYAIPPRADISQPDMIKIKRAAALALQQQDGIFSGLKRTDEPGTTEAHLIEMLTAGGFNHDDRWGHRAGEPNKAVICSLALARLRSDIRGNDMGTSAVGMAQKLLLFWRKPARRCWWEGIELDKIEGVEGKLKVWIRRVWTLEMSVVGLR
;
A
#
# COMPACT_ATOMS: atom_id res chain seq x y z
N MET A 1 -26.15 -37.88 -19.66
CA MET A 1 -26.99 -37.11 -20.59
C MET A 1 -28.12 -36.46 -19.82
N SER A 2 -27.93 -35.23 -19.35
CA SER A 2 -28.99 -34.26 -19.10
C SER A 2 -28.33 -32.90 -19.04
N ALA A 3 -28.51 -32.14 -20.12
CA ALA A 3 -28.13 -30.74 -20.20
C ALA A 3 -29.26 -29.93 -19.56
N ALA A 4 -28.96 -29.18 -18.50
CA ALA A 4 -29.83 -28.14 -17.99
C ALA A 4 -29.14 -26.80 -18.23
N GLY A 5 -29.60 -26.09 -19.25
CA GLY A 5 -29.24 -24.70 -19.48
C GLY A 5 -29.72 -23.84 -18.32
N GLY A 6 -28.78 -23.24 -17.61
CA GLY A 6 -29.01 -22.18 -16.64
C GLY A 6 -28.56 -20.85 -17.25
N ALA A 7 -29.45 -19.86 -17.19
CA ALA A 7 -29.28 -18.53 -17.77
C ALA A 7 -27.90 -17.91 -17.50
N ALA A 8 -27.28 -17.37 -18.57
CA ALA A 8 -26.11 -16.52 -18.47
C ALA A 8 -26.44 -15.30 -17.60
N SER A 9 -25.91 -15.29 -16.36
CA SER A 9 -25.97 -14.10 -15.51
C SER A 9 -25.11 -13.01 -16.12
N ILE A 10 -25.71 -11.86 -16.38
CA ILE A 10 -25.08 -10.60 -16.83
C ILE A 10 -24.17 -9.97 -15.75
N ILE A 11 -23.95 -10.65 -14.63
CA ILE A 11 -23.00 -10.22 -13.61
C ILE A 11 -21.60 -10.52 -14.14
N THR A 12 -20.92 -9.47 -14.57
CA THR A 12 -19.50 -9.44 -14.92
C THR A 12 -18.68 -10.16 -13.84
N GLN A 13 -18.36 -11.43 -14.07
CA GLN A 13 -17.24 -12.07 -13.40
C GLN A 13 -15.98 -11.41 -13.95
N VAL A 14 -15.50 -10.39 -13.23
CA VAL A 14 -14.11 -9.95 -13.40
C VAL A 14 -13.27 -11.08 -12.84
N GLN A 15 -12.62 -11.82 -13.74
CA GLN A 15 -11.66 -12.84 -13.37
C GLN A 15 -10.56 -12.16 -12.54
N GLN A 16 -10.50 -12.45 -11.24
CA GLN A 16 -9.49 -11.92 -10.30
C GLN A 16 -8.09 -12.51 -10.53
N GLY A 17 -7.76 -12.90 -11.77
CA GLY A 17 -6.46 -13.40 -12.16
C GLY A 17 -5.81 -12.39 -13.10
N GLY A 18 -5.06 -11.43 -12.54
CA GLY A 18 -4.12 -10.65 -13.34
C GLY A 18 -3.05 -11.57 -13.95
N PRO A 19 -2.40 -11.17 -15.04
CA PRO A 19 -1.34 -11.96 -15.66
C PRO A 19 -0.23 -12.31 -14.65
N PRO A 20 0.36 -13.51 -14.73
CA PRO A 20 1.40 -13.93 -13.79
C PRO A 20 2.61 -13.01 -13.86
N ILE A 21 3.04 -12.47 -12.70
CA ILE A 21 4.20 -11.56 -12.54
C ILE A 21 5.56 -12.28 -12.77
N ASN A 22 5.56 -13.57 -13.14
CA ASN A 22 6.79 -14.38 -13.28
C ASN A 22 7.81 -13.83 -14.30
N ALA A 23 7.43 -12.87 -15.14
CA ALA A 23 8.31 -12.23 -16.12
C ALA A 23 9.37 -11.26 -15.53
N ILE A 24 9.32 -10.87 -14.24
CA ILE A 24 10.43 -10.07 -13.65
C ILE A 24 11.73 -10.91 -13.63
N GLY A 25 11.62 -12.24 -13.62
CA GLY A 25 12.74 -13.17 -13.52
C GLY A 25 13.81 -13.03 -14.61
N ASP A 26 13.41 -12.66 -15.83
CA ASP A 26 14.21 -12.82 -17.07
C ASP A 26 14.83 -11.50 -17.59
N VAL A 27 14.66 -10.43 -16.83
CA VAL A 27 15.19 -9.09 -17.11
C VAL A 27 16.65 -9.03 -16.62
N GLY A 28 17.56 -8.46 -17.42
CA GLY A 28 18.97 -8.30 -17.04
C GLY A 28 19.12 -7.55 -15.71
N ALA A 29 20.11 -7.92 -14.90
CA ALA A 29 20.28 -7.38 -13.54
C ALA A 29 20.49 -5.85 -13.47
N ASP A 30 20.84 -5.21 -14.60
CA ASP A 30 21.16 -3.78 -14.73
C ASP A 30 20.05 -2.98 -15.43
N GLU A 31 18.89 -3.59 -15.69
CA GLU A 31 17.82 -2.95 -16.45
C GLU A 31 16.94 -2.07 -15.52
N ALA A 32 16.86 -0.79 -15.88
CA ALA A 32 15.97 0.18 -15.25
C ALA A 32 14.79 0.49 -16.18
N ILE A 33 13.58 0.51 -15.62
CA ILE A 33 12.36 0.82 -16.35
C ILE A 33 12.04 2.30 -16.16
N THR A 34 11.85 3.01 -17.26
CA THR A 34 11.36 4.40 -17.24
C THR A 34 9.84 4.44 -17.39
N MET A 35 9.18 5.15 -16.50
CA MET A 35 7.73 5.24 -16.41
C MET A 35 7.29 6.70 -16.31
N ASP A 36 6.11 7.01 -16.83
CA ASP A 36 5.47 8.32 -16.74
C ASP A 36 4.12 8.16 -16.03
N LEU A 37 4.03 8.74 -14.84
CA LEU A 37 2.85 8.74 -13.99
C LEU A 37 2.23 10.13 -14.03
N ARG A 38 1.23 10.29 -14.91
CA ARG A 38 0.46 11.54 -15.04
C ARG A 38 1.34 12.77 -15.29
N GLY A 39 2.40 12.61 -16.10
CA GLY A 39 3.39 13.64 -16.44
C GLY A 39 4.63 13.65 -15.54
N THR A 40 4.72 12.77 -14.54
CA THR A 40 5.87 12.66 -13.64
C THR A 40 6.68 11.42 -13.99
N ARG A 41 7.95 11.60 -14.34
CA ARG A 41 8.83 10.50 -14.73
C ARG A 41 9.50 9.83 -13.55
N PHE A 42 9.48 8.51 -13.54
CA PHE A 42 10.20 7.65 -12.60
C PHE A 42 11.13 6.72 -13.37
N VAL A 43 12.30 6.45 -12.79
CA VAL A 43 13.23 5.42 -13.28
C VAL A 43 13.43 4.46 -12.12
N LEU A 44 13.01 3.20 -12.30
CA LEU A 44 13.07 2.18 -11.26
C LEU A 44 13.91 1.00 -11.72
N SER A 45 14.88 0.61 -10.90
CA SER A 45 15.62 -0.63 -11.16
C SER A 45 14.74 -1.85 -10.88
N ARG A 46 15.11 -2.98 -11.48
CA ARG A 46 14.52 -4.30 -11.14
C ARG A 46 14.52 -4.58 -9.64
N GLU A 47 15.60 -4.21 -8.94
CA GLU A 47 15.72 -4.43 -7.49
C GLU A 47 14.72 -3.58 -6.69
N GLU A 48 14.46 -2.34 -7.13
CA GLU A 48 13.42 -1.50 -6.51
C GLU A 48 12.03 -2.06 -6.77
N LEU A 49 11.74 -2.50 -8.00
CA LEU A 49 10.46 -3.12 -8.36
C LEU A 49 10.18 -4.37 -7.53
N LEU A 50 11.17 -5.24 -7.33
CA LEU A 50 11.01 -6.47 -6.53
C LEU A 50 10.73 -6.22 -5.04
N LYS A 51 11.00 -5.00 -4.54
CA LYS A 51 10.68 -4.61 -3.16
C LYS A 51 9.25 -4.08 -3.03
N LEU A 52 8.66 -3.56 -4.10
CA LEU A 52 7.33 -2.95 -4.05
C LEU A 52 6.24 -3.98 -3.72
N PRO A 53 5.17 -3.58 -3.03
CA PRO A 53 3.99 -4.41 -2.81
C PRO A 53 3.36 -4.88 -4.12
N GLU A 54 2.80 -6.10 -4.10
CA GLU A 54 2.11 -6.72 -5.23
C GLU A 54 0.99 -5.83 -5.76
N PHE A 55 0.20 -5.19 -4.89
CA PHE A 55 -0.88 -4.32 -5.35
C PHE A 55 -0.38 -3.11 -6.15
N VAL A 56 0.83 -2.61 -5.85
CA VAL A 56 1.46 -1.53 -6.62
C VAL A 56 1.93 -2.07 -7.95
N LEU A 57 2.65 -3.20 -7.96
CA LEU A 57 3.12 -3.82 -9.20
C LEU A 57 1.96 -4.11 -10.18
N LEU A 58 0.82 -4.60 -9.69
CA LEU A 58 -0.38 -4.81 -10.49
C LEU A 58 -0.99 -3.51 -11.03
N SER A 59 -0.82 -2.39 -10.31
CA SER A 59 -1.31 -1.08 -10.76
C SER A 59 -0.36 -0.43 -11.77
N LEU A 60 0.95 -0.65 -11.60
CA LEU A 60 1.99 -0.17 -12.50
C LEU A 60 2.02 -0.96 -13.81
N PHE A 61 1.73 -2.26 -13.75
CA PHE A 61 1.80 -3.20 -14.87
C PHE A 61 0.50 -4.01 -14.97
N PRO A 62 -0.64 -3.39 -15.31
CA PRO A 62 -1.94 -4.06 -15.33
C PRO A 62 -2.03 -5.23 -16.33
N ASN A 63 -1.18 -5.20 -17.38
CA ASN A 63 -1.09 -6.24 -18.40
C ASN A 63 0.16 -7.14 -18.24
N GLY A 64 0.83 -7.10 -17.08
CA GLY A 64 2.12 -7.75 -16.87
C GLY A 64 3.29 -6.82 -17.23
N LEU A 65 4.50 -7.15 -16.75
CA LEU A 65 5.65 -6.25 -16.84
C LEU A 65 6.20 -6.08 -18.25
N PHE A 66 6.00 -7.08 -19.12
CA PHE A 66 6.49 -7.06 -20.49
C PHE A 66 5.52 -7.85 -21.38
N PRO A 67 4.89 -7.24 -22.39
CA PRO A 67 4.26 -8.04 -23.44
C PRO A 67 5.37 -8.85 -24.14
N GLU A 68 5.23 -10.18 -24.13
CA GLU A 68 6.16 -11.14 -24.73
C GLU A 68 6.58 -10.65 -26.13
N GLY A 69 7.81 -10.14 -26.27
CA GLY A 69 8.38 -9.73 -27.57
C GLY A 69 8.73 -8.25 -27.76
N HIS A 70 8.53 -7.35 -26.78
CA HIS A 70 8.83 -5.91 -26.96
C HIS A 70 10.16 -5.40 -26.38
N MET A 71 11.05 -6.27 -25.87
CA MET A 71 12.36 -5.83 -25.32
C MET A 71 13.26 -5.11 -26.35
N ASN A 72 13.03 -5.30 -27.66
CA ASN A 72 13.84 -4.66 -28.71
C ASN A 72 13.24 -3.40 -29.33
N SER A 73 12.10 -2.88 -28.84
CA SER A 73 11.42 -1.73 -29.45
C SER A 73 11.22 -0.52 -28.55
N PHE A 74 11.57 -0.59 -27.25
CA PHE A 74 11.66 0.61 -26.44
C PHE A 74 12.97 1.32 -26.81
N SER A 75 12.89 2.30 -27.71
CA SER A 75 13.93 3.32 -27.76
C SER A 75 14.08 3.92 -26.35
N ASP A 76 15.30 4.28 -25.98
CA ASP A 76 15.73 4.90 -24.70
C ASP A 76 14.95 6.18 -24.27
N HIS A 77 13.89 6.52 -24.99
CA HIS A 77 13.04 7.69 -24.86
C HIS A 77 11.56 7.39 -24.57
N ASP A 78 11.08 6.15 -24.66
CA ASP A 78 9.65 5.87 -24.52
C ASP A 78 9.30 5.38 -23.11
N ALA A 79 8.86 6.31 -22.27
CA ALA A 79 8.46 6.03 -20.89
C ALA A 79 7.10 5.33 -20.87
N VAL A 80 6.99 4.23 -20.10
CA VAL A 80 5.73 3.50 -19.93
C VAL A 80 4.70 4.39 -19.24
N GLN A 81 3.60 4.68 -19.93
CA GLN A 81 2.51 5.50 -19.39
C GLN A 81 1.69 4.69 -18.38
N VAL A 82 1.58 5.20 -17.16
CA VAL A 82 0.86 4.53 -16.06
C VAL A 82 -0.12 5.49 -15.40
N ASP A 83 -1.40 5.09 -15.33
CA ASP A 83 -2.42 5.82 -14.55
C ASP A 83 -2.30 5.46 -13.06
N TYR A 84 -1.26 5.95 -12.42
CA TYR A 84 -1.03 5.84 -10.98
C TYR A 84 -0.66 7.21 -10.40
N ASP A 85 -1.00 7.43 -9.13
CA ASP A 85 -0.68 8.69 -8.46
C ASP A 85 0.83 8.82 -8.20
N PRO A 86 1.53 9.79 -8.84
CA PRO A 86 2.97 9.94 -8.67
C PRO A 86 3.36 10.28 -7.23
N ALA A 87 2.54 11.03 -6.49
CA ALA A 87 2.84 11.38 -5.10
C ALA A 87 2.77 10.15 -4.19
N SER A 88 1.82 9.25 -4.44
CA SER A 88 1.71 7.96 -3.74
C SER A 88 2.94 7.09 -3.97
N LEU A 89 3.39 6.96 -5.22
CA LEU A 89 4.58 6.16 -5.55
C LEU A 89 5.84 6.77 -4.93
N GLN A 90 6.01 8.08 -5.02
CA GLN A 90 7.14 8.78 -4.44
C GLN A 90 7.22 8.58 -2.92
N TYR A 91 6.10 8.77 -2.21
CA TYR A 91 6.02 8.53 -0.76
C TYR A 91 6.43 7.09 -0.40
N MET A 92 5.98 6.10 -1.17
CA MET A 92 6.37 4.71 -0.97
C MET A 92 7.88 4.51 -1.18
N LEU A 93 8.42 4.96 -2.32
CA LEU A 93 9.83 4.76 -2.66
C LEU A 93 10.75 5.42 -1.62
N ASP A 94 10.43 6.64 -1.19
CA ASP A 94 11.20 7.34 -0.16
C ASP A 94 11.22 6.56 1.14
N PHE A 95 10.07 6.03 1.58
CA PHE A 95 10.00 5.20 2.77
C PHE A 95 10.86 3.93 2.64
N PHE A 96 10.74 3.20 1.53
CA PHE A 96 11.50 1.97 1.29
C PHE A 96 13.01 2.23 1.24
N ARG A 97 13.44 3.29 0.56
CA ARG A 97 14.86 3.69 0.47
C ARG A 97 15.40 4.08 1.84
N ASN A 98 14.64 4.85 2.63
CA ASN A 98 15.02 5.22 3.99
C ASN A 98 15.20 3.99 4.90
N VAL A 99 14.26 3.03 4.84
CA VAL A 99 14.38 1.77 5.59
C VAL A 99 15.59 0.95 5.14
N ALA A 100 15.87 0.90 3.83
CA ALA A 100 17.05 0.22 3.30
C ALA A 100 18.36 0.83 3.84
N GLN A 101 18.50 2.16 3.76
CA GLN A 101 19.69 2.88 4.24
C GLN A 101 19.92 2.69 5.74
N GLN A 102 18.86 2.73 6.56
CA GLN A 102 18.95 2.53 8.00
C GLN A 102 19.30 1.10 8.40
N SER A 103 18.95 0.11 7.56
CA SER A 103 19.19 -1.30 7.84
C SER A 103 20.56 -1.77 7.37
N PHE A 104 21.17 -1.04 6.42
CA PHE A 104 22.50 -1.31 5.88
C PHE A 104 23.34 -0.03 5.88
N PRO A 105 23.83 0.44 7.04
CA PRO A 105 24.79 1.53 7.06
C PRO A 105 26.00 1.09 6.23
N SER A 106 26.34 1.86 5.18
CA SER A 106 27.57 1.64 4.45
C SER A 106 28.72 1.80 5.45
N GLU A 107 29.44 0.73 5.79
CA GLU A 107 30.66 0.87 6.57
C GLU A 107 31.59 1.86 5.84
N PRO A 108 32.02 2.96 6.46
CA PRO A 108 33.07 3.78 5.88
C PRO A 108 34.33 2.92 5.80
N SER A 109 34.85 2.72 4.59
CA SER A 109 36.07 1.94 4.36
C SER A 109 37.20 2.40 5.30
N PRO A 110 37.81 1.52 6.12
CA PRO A 110 39.00 1.87 6.85
C PRO A 110 40.18 1.83 5.87
N ALA A 111 40.47 2.96 5.23
CA ALA A 111 41.77 3.19 4.63
C ALA A 111 42.72 3.69 5.72
N THR A 112 43.41 2.78 6.40
CA THR A 112 44.87 2.82 6.65
C THR A 112 45.32 1.58 7.44
N SER A 113 46.34 0.93 6.91
CA SER A 113 47.08 -0.28 7.33
C SER A 113 47.77 -0.20 8.71
N GLN A 114 47.76 -1.30 9.48
CA GLN A 114 48.97 -2.09 9.84
C GLN A 114 48.68 -3.25 10.82
N ASP A 115 49.23 -4.42 10.48
CA ASP A 115 49.77 -5.53 11.28
C ASP A 115 48.97 -6.26 12.38
N GLY A 116 48.92 -7.60 12.23
CA GLY A 116 49.28 -8.51 13.33
C GLY A 116 48.16 -9.24 14.09
N GLU A 117 47.93 -10.49 13.68
CA GLU A 117 47.62 -11.67 14.52
C GLU A 117 46.27 -11.87 15.26
N THR A 118 45.86 -13.15 15.21
CA THR A 118 44.90 -13.91 16.02
C THR A 118 43.39 -13.81 15.73
N MET A 119 42.88 -14.84 15.05
CA MET A 119 41.46 -15.21 15.00
C MET A 119 41.02 -15.87 16.32
N PRO A 120 39.82 -15.54 16.85
CA PRO A 120 39.05 -16.49 17.64
C PRO A 120 37.91 -17.05 16.79
N VAL A 121 37.87 -18.38 16.73
CA VAL A 121 36.74 -19.18 16.28
C VAL A 121 35.59 -18.96 17.26
N ASP A 122 34.49 -18.37 16.79
CA ASP A 122 33.15 -18.62 17.34
C ASP A 122 32.09 -18.26 16.29
N SER A 123 31.49 -19.30 15.70
CA SER A 123 30.20 -19.18 15.01
C SER A 123 29.09 -19.40 16.05
N PRO A 124 28.08 -18.52 16.07
CA PRO A 124 26.81 -18.96 15.51
C PRO A 124 26.24 -17.88 14.58
N GLY A 125 26.51 -18.04 13.28
CA GLY A 125 26.00 -17.20 12.18
C GLY A 125 24.48 -17.29 11.94
N TRP A 126 23.69 -17.51 12.99
CA TRP A 126 22.23 -17.52 12.91
C TRP A 126 21.58 -16.30 13.60
N ARG A 127 22.33 -15.55 14.42
CA ARG A 127 21.80 -14.39 15.17
C ARG A 127 21.91 -13.05 14.45
N ASP A 128 22.73 -12.94 13.40
CA ASP A 128 23.03 -11.69 12.69
C ASP A 128 22.35 -11.53 11.32
N ASP A 129 21.43 -12.43 10.95
CA ASP A 129 20.70 -12.31 9.68
C ASP A 129 19.35 -11.58 9.83
N SER A 130 18.83 -11.49 11.06
CA SER A 130 17.59 -10.77 11.37
C SER A 130 17.76 -9.24 11.37
N SER A 131 18.97 -8.75 11.64
CA SER A 131 19.34 -7.32 11.58
C SER A 131 19.40 -6.79 10.15
N LYS A 132 19.61 -7.69 9.18
CA LYS A 132 19.74 -7.36 7.75
C LYS A 132 18.40 -7.30 7.02
N ARG A 133 17.29 -7.69 7.64
CA ARG A 133 15.97 -7.71 6.99
C ARG A 133 15.01 -6.81 7.73
N ALA A 134 14.47 -5.82 7.03
CA ALA A 134 13.47 -4.93 7.59
C ALA A 134 12.11 -5.23 6.98
N GLY A 135 11.15 -5.64 7.82
CA GLY A 135 9.74 -5.72 7.44
C GLY A 135 9.13 -4.33 7.35
N ILE A 136 8.29 -4.11 6.36
CA ILE A 136 7.49 -2.91 6.15
C ILE A 136 6.04 -3.35 6.05
N ILE A 137 5.21 -2.77 6.90
CA ILE A 137 3.76 -2.90 6.85
C ILE A 137 3.25 -1.84 5.87
N VAL A 138 2.51 -2.27 4.85
CA VAL A 138 1.90 -1.37 3.86
C VAL A 138 0.39 -1.47 3.97
N LEU A 139 -0.23 -0.36 4.37
CA LEU A 139 -1.68 -0.26 4.49
C LEU A 139 -2.19 0.73 3.44
N ARG A 140 -3.10 0.24 2.59
CA ARG A 140 -3.80 1.04 1.58
C ARG A 140 -5.28 1.10 1.88
N GLU A 141 -5.88 2.27 1.67
CA GLU A 141 -7.33 2.46 1.61
C GLU A 141 -7.75 2.95 0.23
N ASP A 142 -8.73 2.27 -0.37
CA ASP A 142 -9.53 2.81 -1.47
C ASP A 142 -10.92 3.15 -0.93
N LEU A 143 -11.28 4.43 -0.96
CA LEU A 143 -12.54 4.98 -0.45
C LEU A 143 -13.38 5.46 -1.63
N ASP A 144 -14.37 4.68 -2.05
CA ASP A 144 -15.39 5.12 -3.01
C ASP A 144 -16.50 5.85 -2.24
N PHE A 145 -16.91 7.04 -2.70
CA PHE A 145 -18.00 7.78 -2.05
C PHE A 145 -19.12 8.17 -3.01
N TYR A 146 -20.34 8.14 -2.47
CA TYR A 146 -21.58 8.39 -3.19
C TYR A 146 -22.35 9.48 -2.45
N ALA A 147 -22.19 10.71 -2.90
CA ALA A 147 -22.97 11.84 -2.40
C ALA A 147 -24.42 11.72 -2.89
N ILE A 148 -25.36 11.71 -1.95
CA ILE A 148 -26.80 11.70 -2.26
C ILE A 148 -27.21 13.13 -2.65
N PRO A 149 -27.94 13.31 -3.77
CA PRO A 149 -28.44 14.62 -4.15
C PRO A 149 -29.20 15.30 -2.99
N PRO A 150 -28.81 16.52 -2.57
CA PRO A 150 -29.47 17.20 -1.46
C PRO A 150 -30.90 17.65 -1.82
N ARG A 151 -31.19 17.79 -3.12
CA ARG A 151 -32.49 18.12 -3.70
C ARG A 151 -32.68 17.40 -5.03
N ALA A 152 -33.94 17.13 -5.38
CA ALA A 152 -34.29 16.31 -6.55
C ALA A 152 -33.98 16.99 -7.90
N ASP A 153 -33.99 18.32 -7.94
CA ASP A 153 -33.85 19.15 -9.14
C ASP A 153 -32.42 19.68 -9.33
N ILE A 154 -31.43 19.08 -8.67
CA ILE A 154 -30.04 19.51 -8.79
C ILE A 154 -29.47 19.26 -10.20
N SER A 155 -28.78 20.25 -10.75
CA SER A 155 -28.11 20.13 -12.04
C SER A 155 -26.87 19.22 -11.94
N GLN A 156 -26.50 18.56 -13.03
CA GLN A 156 -25.27 17.76 -13.08
C GLN A 156 -24.01 18.58 -12.75
N PRO A 157 -23.82 19.81 -13.28
CA PRO A 157 -22.66 20.64 -12.92
C PRO A 157 -22.60 20.98 -11.43
N ASP A 158 -23.73 21.28 -10.80
CA ASP A 158 -23.75 21.58 -9.36
C ASP A 158 -23.50 20.33 -8.52
N MET A 159 -24.01 19.18 -8.95
CA MET A 159 -23.71 17.90 -8.30
C MET A 159 -22.21 17.58 -8.37
N ILE A 160 -21.52 17.92 -9.47
CA ILE A 160 -20.06 17.76 -9.57
C ILE A 160 -19.35 18.66 -8.55
N LYS A 161 -19.78 19.91 -8.36
CA LYS A 161 -19.21 20.81 -7.34
C LYS A 161 -19.41 20.24 -5.93
N ILE A 162 -20.60 19.74 -5.63
CA ILE A 162 -20.89 19.10 -4.33
C ILE A 162 -20.01 17.87 -4.12
N LYS A 163 -19.85 17.00 -5.13
CA LYS A 163 -18.96 15.83 -5.04
C LYS A 163 -17.51 16.23 -4.77
N ARG A 164 -17.03 17.31 -5.39
CA ARG A 164 -15.68 17.87 -5.12
C ARG A 164 -15.56 18.39 -3.69
N ALA A 165 -16.55 19.16 -3.22
CA ALA A 165 -16.57 19.65 -1.85
C ALA A 165 -16.64 18.51 -0.81
N ALA A 166 -17.43 17.47 -1.09
CA ALA A 166 -17.49 16.25 -0.27
C ALA A 166 -16.14 15.52 -0.26
N ALA A 167 -15.45 15.39 -1.41
CA ALA A 167 -14.12 14.81 -1.48
C ALA A 167 -13.14 15.55 -0.58
N LEU A 168 -13.12 16.89 -0.63
CA LEU A 168 -12.26 17.72 0.21
C LEU A 168 -12.53 17.50 1.71
N ALA A 169 -13.80 17.42 2.11
CA ALA A 169 -14.17 17.13 3.49
C ALA A 169 -13.75 15.71 3.94
N LEU A 170 -13.91 14.71 3.08
CA LEU A 170 -13.48 13.33 3.35
C LEU A 170 -11.96 13.16 3.39
N GLN A 171 -11.22 13.97 2.62
CA GLN A 171 -9.76 13.99 2.65
C GLN A 171 -9.23 14.51 4.00
N GLN A 172 -9.94 15.41 4.67
CA GLN A 172 -9.57 15.92 6.00
C GLN A 172 -9.71 14.87 7.12
N GLN A 173 -10.45 13.78 6.88
CA GLN A 173 -10.50 12.63 7.78
C GLN A 173 -9.24 11.77 7.56
N ASP A 174 -8.11 12.23 8.11
CA ASP A 174 -6.78 11.74 7.78
C ASP A 174 -6.21 10.69 8.75
N GLY A 175 -6.87 10.40 9.87
CA GLY A 175 -6.45 9.33 10.79
C GLY A 175 -6.61 7.93 10.17
N ILE A 176 -5.59 7.07 10.31
CA ILE A 176 -5.59 5.72 9.73
C ILE A 176 -6.78 4.89 10.25
N PHE A 177 -7.08 4.98 11.54
CA PHE A 177 -8.15 4.20 12.18
C PHE A 177 -9.50 4.93 12.22
N SER A 178 -9.62 6.11 11.60
CA SER A 178 -10.84 6.93 11.67
C SER A 178 -12.05 6.31 10.98
N GLY A 179 -11.83 5.52 9.91
CA GLY A 179 -12.88 4.81 9.17
C GLY A 179 -13.24 3.42 9.71
N LEU A 180 -12.55 2.94 10.74
CA LEU A 180 -12.98 1.72 11.45
C LEU A 180 -14.00 2.10 12.51
N LYS A 181 -15.06 1.30 12.65
CA LYS A 181 -16.01 1.48 13.75
C LYS A 181 -15.26 1.35 15.07
N ARG A 182 -15.08 2.48 15.75
CA ARG A 182 -14.65 2.52 17.16
C ARG A 182 -15.85 2.10 17.98
N THR A 183 -16.05 0.80 18.14
CA THR A 183 -16.85 0.30 19.25
C THR A 183 -15.89 0.24 20.43
N ASP A 184 -16.21 0.93 21.53
CA ASP A 184 -15.48 0.75 22.79
C ASP A 184 -15.70 -0.65 23.39
N GLU A 185 -16.49 -1.49 22.71
CA GLU A 185 -16.65 -2.91 22.99
C GLU A 185 -15.34 -3.67 22.74
N PRO A 186 -14.69 -4.19 23.80
CA PRO A 186 -13.51 -5.02 23.64
C PRO A 186 -13.88 -6.35 22.95
N GLY A 187 -12.94 -6.90 22.20
CA GLY A 187 -13.09 -8.22 21.58
C GLY A 187 -13.62 -8.21 20.14
N THR A 188 -13.92 -7.05 19.55
CA THR A 188 -14.29 -6.96 18.13
C THR A 188 -13.11 -7.26 17.20
N THR A 189 -13.39 -7.67 15.96
CA THR A 189 -12.33 -7.92 14.97
C THR A 189 -11.60 -6.63 14.60
N GLU A 190 -12.28 -5.48 14.63
CA GLU A 190 -11.73 -4.14 14.46
C GLU A 190 -10.72 -3.80 15.55
N ALA A 191 -11.07 -4.02 16.83
CA ALA A 191 -10.17 -3.77 17.95
C ALA A 191 -8.89 -4.62 17.83
N HIS A 192 -9.03 -5.92 17.54
CA HIS A 192 -7.88 -6.80 17.31
C HIS A 192 -7.02 -6.38 16.12
N LEU A 193 -7.63 -5.87 15.03
CA LEU A 193 -6.87 -5.36 13.88
C LEU A 193 -6.06 -4.12 14.25
N ILE A 194 -6.66 -3.19 15.01
CA ILE A 194 -5.96 -1.99 15.49
C ILE A 194 -4.80 -2.41 16.40
N GLU A 195 -5.03 -3.30 17.37
CA GLU A 195 -3.99 -3.83 18.27
C GLU A 195 -2.85 -4.51 17.50
N MET A 196 -3.17 -5.30 16.47
CA MET A 196 -2.16 -5.96 15.64
C MET A 196 -1.32 -4.94 14.86
N LEU A 197 -1.95 -3.92 14.27
CA LEU A 197 -1.26 -2.89 13.51
C LEU A 197 -0.41 -1.97 14.40
N THR A 198 -0.89 -1.67 15.62
CA THR A 198 -0.13 -0.87 16.58
C THR A 198 1.02 -1.63 17.22
N ALA A 199 0.82 -2.92 17.51
CA ALA A 199 1.91 -3.81 17.92
C ALA A 199 2.97 -3.96 16.81
N GLY A 200 2.54 -3.92 15.54
CA GLY A 200 3.40 -4.04 14.37
C GLY A 200 4.27 -2.82 14.10
N GLY A 201 3.74 -1.60 14.25
CA GLY A 201 4.53 -0.40 13.99
C GLY A 201 3.78 0.93 14.01
N PHE A 202 2.46 0.93 13.77
CA PHE A 202 1.64 2.14 13.80
C PHE A 202 1.34 2.62 15.24
N ASN A 203 0.88 3.85 15.38
CA ASN A 203 0.30 4.40 16.60
C ASN A 203 -1.18 4.72 16.40
N HIS A 204 -1.94 4.84 17.49
CA HIS A 204 -3.39 5.06 17.45
C HIS A 204 -3.81 6.38 16.79
N ASP A 205 -2.93 7.38 16.82
CA ASP A 205 -3.11 8.72 16.28
C ASP A 205 -2.38 8.94 14.94
N ASP A 206 -1.78 7.88 14.37
CA ASP A 206 -1.14 7.97 13.07
C ASP A 206 -2.15 8.37 11.97
N ARG A 207 -1.64 9.17 11.04
CA ARG A 207 -2.37 9.67 9.88
C ARG A 207 -1.89 8.96 8.62
N TRP A 208 -2.72 8.97 7.59
CA TRP A 208 -2.32 8.52 6.25
C TRP A 208 -1.12 9.33 5.79
N GLY A 209 -0.02 8.66 5.43
CA GLY A 209 1.18 9.34 4.93
C GLY A 209 1.00 9.92 3.53
N HIS A 210 0.08 9.33 2.76
CA HIS A 210 -0.47 9.91 1.54
C HIS A 210 -1.99 9.70 1.48
N ARG A 211 -2.76 10.72 1.10
CA ARG A 211 -4.22 10.67 0.95
C ARG A 211 -4.69 11.66 -0.11
N ALA A 212 -5.13 11.16 -1.26
CA ALA A 212 -5.50 11.99 -2.41
C ALA A 212 -6.78 11.51 -3.08
N GLY A 213 -7.57 12.46 -3.59
CA GLY A 213 -8.68 12.17 -4.48
C GLY A 213 -8.19 11.80 -5.88
N GLU A 214 -8.79 10.78 -6.48
CA GLU A 214 -8.47 10.37 -7.84
C GLU A 214 -9.11 11.32 -8.87
N PRO A 215 -8.35 11.79 -9.88
CA PRO A 215 -8.88 12.68 -10.91
C PRO A 215 -10.09 12.08 -11.62
N ASN A 216 -11.15 12.87 -11.75
CA ASN A 216 -12.40 12.48 -12.43
C ASN A 216 -13.13 11.27 -11.81
N LYS A 217 -12.74 10.83 -10.61
CA LYS A 217 -13.38 9.72 -9.89
C LYS A 217 -13.89 10.22 -8.52
N ALA A 218 -14.93 9.58 -8.00
CA ALA A 218 -15.40 9.81 -6.63
C ALA A 218 -14.69 8.82 -5.68
N VAL A 219 -13.36 8.84 -5.72
CA VAL A 219 -12.50 7.90 -5.00
C VAL A 219 -11.40 8.68 -4.30
N ILE A 220 -11.08 8.28 -3.07
CA ILE A 220 -9.90 8.73 -2.34
C ILE A 220 -9.00 7.52 -2.12
N CYS A 221 -7.75 7.62 -2.56
CA CYS A 221 -6.71 6.63 -2.33
C CYS A 221 -5.83 7.09 -1.18
N SER A 222 -5.56 6.22 -0.22
CA SER A 222 -4.67 6.51 0.90
C SER A 222 -3.64 5.41 1.10
N LEU A 223 -2.46 5.80 1.58
CA LEU A 223 -1.34 4.92 1.81
C LEU A 223 -0.65 5.30 3.12
N ALA A 224 -0.35 4.30 3.93
CA ALA A 224 0.46 4.43 5.14
C ALA A 224 1.46 3.28 5.22
N LEU A 225 2.68 3.60 5.64
CA LEU A 225 3.76 2.63 5.82
C LEU A 225 4.32 2.72 7.23
N ALA A 226 4.64 1.56 7.80
CA ALA A 226 5.34 1.46 9.07
C ALA A 226 6.45 0.42 8.97
N ARG A 227 7.60 0.71 9.58
CA ARG A 227 8.64 -0.30 9.78
C ARG A 227 8.15 -1.26 10.86
N LEU A 228 8.22 -2.56 10.59
CA LEU A 228 7.87 -3.59 11.56
C LEU A 228 8.83 -3.49 12.75
N ARG A 229 8.29 -3.32 13.95
CA ARG A 229 9.06 -3.31 15.20
C ARG A 229 9.64 -4.72 15.44
N SER A 230 10.95 -4.86 15.30
CA SER A 230 11.70 -6.11 15.53
C SER A 230 12.26 -6.22 16.94
N ASP A 231 12.25 -5.12 17.70
CA ASP A 231 12.80 -4.98 19.05
C ASP A 231 11.81 -5.39 20.14
N ILE A 232 11.00 -6.40 19.89
CA ILE A 232 10.18 -7.03 20.93
C ILE A 232 11.04 -7.94 21.82
N ARG A 233 12.28 -7.52 22.11
CA ARG A 233 13.13 -8.08 23.16
C ARG A 233 12.72 -7.44 24.49
N GLY A 234 11.58 -7.90 24.99
CA GLY A 234 11.34 -8.18 26.40
C GLY A 234 11.78 -7.15 27.45
N ASN A 235 11.24 -5.93 27.42
CA ASN A 235 11.17 -5.19 28.69
C ASN A 235 9.86 -4.44 29.00
N ASP A 236 8.98 -4.10 28.05
CA ASP A 236 7.74 -3.38 28.41
C ASP A 236 6.46 -3.80 27.65
N MET A 237 6.56 -4.72 26.68
CA MET A 237 5.40 -5.24 25.95
C MET A 237 5.21 -6.72 26.27
N GLY A 238 4.05 -7.09 26.83
CA GLY A 238 3.74 -8.47 27.20
C GLY A 238 3.88 -9.46 26.04
N THR A 239 4.08 -10.74 26.38
CA THR A 239 4.25 -11.87 25.44
C THR A 239 3.16 -11.95 24.34
N SER A 240 1.98 -11.40 24.59
CA SER A 240 0.86 -11.32 23.62
C SER A 240 1.13 -10.36 22.45
N ALA A 241 1.74 -9.20 22.69
CA ALA A 241 2.00 -8.21 21.65
C ALA A 241 3.05 -8.70 20.63
N VAL A 242 4.05 -9.44 21.11
CA VAL A 242 5.06 -10.11 20.26
C VAL A 242 4.40 -11.06 19.27
N GLY A 243 3.49 -11.90 19.78
CA GLY A 243 2.76 -12.86 18.98
C GLY A 243 1.81 -12.20 17.98
N MET A 244 1.29 -11.01 18.26
CA MET A 244 0.44 -10.26 17.34
C MET A 244 1.22 -9.65 16.18
N ALA A 245 2.36 -9.01 16.44
CA ALA A 245 3.21 -8.46 15.39
C ALA A 245 3.72 -9.54 14.43
N GLN A 246 4.05 -10.74 14.95
CA GLN A 246 4.43 -11.88 14.10
C GLN A 246 3.31 -12.38 13.18
N LYS A 247 2.03 -12.26 13.58
CA LYS A 247 0.90 -12.63 12.70
C LYS A 247 0.85 -11.78 11.44
N LEU A 248 1.39 -10.56 11.45
CA LEU A 248 1.45 -9.73 10.25
C LEU A 248 2.26 -10.43 9.14
N LEU A 249 3.31 -11.18 9.48
CA LEU A 249 4.14 -11.91 8.51
C LEU A 249 3.34 -12.94 7.69
N LEU A 250 2.15 -13.36 8.16
CA LEU A 250 1.25 -14.21 7.39
C LEU A 250 0.72 -13.51 6.13
N PHE A 251 0.75 -12.18 6.08
CA PHE A 251 0.34 -11.35 4.94
C PHE A 251 1.48 -11.06 3.96
N TRP A 252 2.65 -11.65 4.19
CA TRP A 252 3.76 -11.67 3.24
C TRP A 252 3.32 -12.32 1.92
N ARG A 253 3.31 -11.56 0.82
CA ARG A 253 2.86 -12.02 -0.51
C ARG A 253 1.45 -12.63 -0.51
N LYS A 254 0.65 -12.30 0.50
CA LYS A 254 -0.75 -12.73 0.69
C LYS A 254 -1.54 -11.54 1.24
N PRO A 255 -1.83 -10.54 0.39
CA PRO A 255 -2.47 -9.32 0.85
C PRO A 255 -3.84 -9.64 1.48
N ALA A 256 -4.05 -9.15 2.70
CA ALA A 256 -5.35 -9.23 3.35
C ALA A 256 -6.22 -8.06 2.90
N ARG A 257 -7.48 -8.35 2.56
CA ARG A 257 -8.42 -7.34 2.11
C ARG A 257 -9.68 -7.36 2.96
N ARG A 258 -10.15 -6.17 3.31
CA ARG A 258 -11.41 -5.97 4.02
C ARG A 258 -12.23 -4.89 3.31
N CYS A 259 -13.48 -5.21 2.97
CA CYS A 259 -14.40 -4.28 2.33
C CYS A 259 -15.63 -4.09 3.23
N TRP A 260 -16.07 -2.84 3.40
CA TRP A 260 -17.31 -2.54 4.12
C TRP A 260 -17.94 -1.26 3.61
N TRP A 261 -19.20 -1.06 4.02
CA TRP A 261 -19.98 0.13 3.71
C TRP A 261 -20.35 0.88 4.99
N GLU A 262 -20.38 2.19 4.89
CA GLU A 262 -20.89 3.08 5.94
C GLU A 262 -21.67 4.24 5.34
N GLY A 263 -22.70 4.68 6.05
CA GLY A 263 -23.42 5.92 5.73
C GLY A 263 -23.00 6.99 6.71
N ILE A 264 -22.60 8.16 6.19
CA ILE A 264 -22.21 9.31 7.00
C ILE A 264 -22.99 10.55 6.58
N GLU A 265 -22.99 11.55 7.45
CA GLU A 265 -23.47 12.88 7.15
C GLU A 265 -22.30 13.86 7.25
N LEU A 266 -22.06 14.62 6.17
CA LEU A 266 -21.05 15.66 6.14
C LEU A 266 -21.70 17.01 6.40
N ASP A 267 -21.15 17.75 7.35
CA ASP A 267 -21.55 19.11 7.67
C ASP A 267 -20.77 20.12 6.81
N LYS A 268 -21.35 21.32 6.61
CA LYS A 268 -20.69 22.49 5.99
C LYS A 268 -20.13 22.22 4.58
N ILE A 269 -20.85 21.44 3.77
CA ILE A 269 -20.48 21.22 2.36
C ILE A 269 -20.95 22.39 1.50
N GLU A 270 -20.03 22.94 0.71
CA GLU A 270 -20.34 24.03 -0.23
C GLU A 270 -21.43 23.62 -1.22
N GLY A 271 -22.46 24.46 -1.36
CA GLY A 271 -23.62 24.19 -2.22
C GLY A 271 -24.69 23.29 -1.61
N VAL A 272 -24.60 22.96 -0.31
CA VAL A 272 -25.59 22.18 0.43
C VAL A 272 -26.12 22.98 1.62
N GLU A 273 -27.43 23.13 1.72
CA GLU A 273 -28.08 23.63 2.92
C GLU A 273 -28.24 22.48 3.93
N GLY A 274 -27.51 22.55 5.05
CA GLY A 274 -27.54 21.52 6.08
C GLY A 274 -26.51 20.41 5.84
N LYS A 275 -26.95 19.15 6.00
CA LYS A 275 -26.09 17.97 5.98
C LYS A 275 -26.15 17.26 4.63
N LEU A 276 -24.99 16.94 4.07
CA LEU A 276 -24.90 16.07 2.90
C LEU A 276 -24.81 14.62 3.34
N LYS A 277 -25.77 13.79 2.91
CA LYS A 277 -25.70 12.34 3.11
C LYS A 277 -24.74 11.73 2.10
N VAL A 278 -23.80 10.92 2.58
CA VAL A 278 -22.80 10.26 1.77
C VAL A 278 -22.72 8.78 2.16
N TRP A 279 -22.78 7.90 1.18
CA TRP A 279 -22.41 6.51 1.35
C TRP A 279 -20.95 6.31 0.98
N ILE A 280 -20.24 5.54 1.79
CA ILE A 280 -18.84 5.23 1.58
C ILE A 280 -18.70 3.72 1.49
N ARG A 281 -17.97 3.27 0.48
CA ARG A 281 -17.40 1.93 0.42
C ARG A 281 -15.91 2.06 0.67
N ARG A 282 -15.42 1.42 1.74
CA ARG A 282 -13.98 1.35 2.04
C ARG A 282 -13.46 -0.02 1.71
N VAL A 283 -12.30 -0.06 1.06
CA VAL A 283 -11.50 -1.26 0.89
C VAL A 283 -10.15 -1.01 1.50
N TRP A 284 -9.82 -1.78 2.53
CA TRP A 284 -8.47 -1.83 3.07
C TRP A 284 -7.72 -2.99 2.47
N THR A 285 -6.48 -2.73 2.05
CA THR A 285 -5.51 -3.75 1.65
C THR A 285 -4.30 -3.63 2.57
N LEU A 286 -4.00 -4.71 3.29
CA LEU A 286 -2.82 -4.85 4.12
C LEU A 286 -1.87 -5.83 3.47
N GLU A 287 -0.65 -5.37 3.22
CA GLU A 287 0.43 -6.19 2.65
C GLU A 287 1.72 -5.99 3.46
N MET A 288 2.59 -7.00 3.46
CA MET A 288 3.93 -6.89 4.00
C MET A 288 4.99 -6.99 2.92
N SER A 289 5.94 -6.07 2.97
CA SER A 289 7.16 -6.05 2.14
C SER A 289 8.40 -6.14 3.04
N VAL A 290 9.51 -6.68 2.52
CA VAL A 290 10.77 -6.86 3.27
C VAL A 290 11.85 -6.35 2.37
N VAL A 291 12.67 -5.50 2.95
CA VAL A 291 13.89 -4.99 2.36
C VAL A 291 15.05 -5.81 2.92
N GLY A 292 16.01 -6.17 2.07
CA GLY A 292 17.22 -6.88 2.49
C GLY A 292 17.26 -8.39 2.21
N LEU A 293 16.37 -8.90 1.36
CA LEU A 293 16.51 -10.25 0.80
C LEU A 293 17.59 -10.21 -0.29
N ARG A 294 18.80 -10.65 0.02
CA ARG A 294 19.83 -10.99 -0.99
C ARG A 294 19.85 -12.50 -1.20
#